data_AF-A0A6V7JBS3-F1
#
_entry.id   AF-A0A6V7JBS3-F1
#
_cell.length_a   1.000
_cell.length_b   1.000
_cell.length_c   1.000
_cell.angle_alpha   90.00
_cell.angle_beta   90.00
_cell.angle_gamma   90.00
#
_symmetry.space_group_name_H-M   'P 1'
#
loop_
_entity.id
_entity.type
_entity.pdbx_description
1 polymer ?
#
loop_
_entity_poly.entity_id
_entity_poly.type
_entity_poly.pdbx_seq_one_letter_code
_entity_poly.pdbx_strand_id
1 'polypeptide(L)' 'LWRDGRGCLQNIIPTSTGAAKCLSKILPELKEKISAIAFRVPIANVSLCDITL' A
#
# COMPACT_ATOMS: atom_id res chain seq x y z
N LEU A 1 -1.09 -10.26 -10.49
CA LEU A 1 -2.08 -10.30 -9.39
C LEU A 1 -2.41 -11.75 -9.02
N TRP A 2 -1.43 -12.52 -8.52
CA TRP A 2 -1.68 -13.91 -8.09
C TRP A 2 -2.11 -13.97 -6.61
N ARG A 3 -1.65 -13.01 -5.81
CA ARG A 3 -1.99 -12.87 -4.39
C ARG A 3 -3.41 -12.37 -4.17
N ASP A 4 -3.89 -11.47 -5.04
CA ASP A 4 -5.22 -10.86 -4.93
C ASP A 4 -6.38 -11.83 -5.23
N GLY A 5 -6.11 -12.97 -5.90
CA GLY A 5 -7.10 -14.01 -6.12
C GLY A 5 -7.35 -14.94 -4.91
N ARG A 6 -6.65 -14.71 -3.79
CA ARG A 6 -6.83 -15.47 -2.55
C ARG A 6 -8.02 -14.94 -1.76
N GLY A 7 -8.66 -15.77 -0.94
CA GLY A 7 -9.84 -15.38 -0.17
C GLY A 7 -9.56 -14.20 0.78
N CYS A 8 -10.15 -13.03 0.49
CA CYS A 8 -9.89 -11.77 1.18
C CYS A 8 -10.23 -11.79 2.68
N LEU A 9 -11.21 -12.60 3.11
CA LEU A 9 -11.63 -12.69 4.51
C LEU A 9 -10.77 -13.64 5.35
N GLN A 10 -9.86 -14.38 4.71
CA GLN A 10 -9.07 -15.44 5.36
C GLN A 10 -7.55 -15.17 5.32
N ASN A 11 -7.11 -14.08 4.68
CA ASN A 11 -5.70 -13.83 4.42
C ASN A 11 -5.34 -12.37 4.65
N ILE A 12 -4.07 -12.15 4.97
CA ILE A 12 -3.41 -10.85 4.81
C ILE A 12 -2.74 -10.89 3.44
N ILE A 13 -3.12 -9.98 2.55
CA ILE A 13 -2.69 -10.00 1.15
C ILE A 13 -1.77 -8.81 0.88
N PRO A 14 -0.45 -9.04 0.75
CA PRO A 14 0.47 -7.99 0.34
C PRO A 14 0.29 -7.67 -1.15
N THR A 15 0.12 -6.39 -1.45
CA THR A 15 -0.10 -5.85 -2.79
C THR A 15 0.74 -4.59 -3.00
N SER A 16 1.05 -4.28 -4.26
CA SER A 16 1.73 -3.03 -4.60
C SER A 16 0.76 -1.84 -4.50
N THR A 17 1.29 -0.65 -4.25
CA THR A 17 0.51 0.59 -4.20
C THR A 17 1.18 1.69 -5.00
N GLY A 18 0.36 2.58 -5.56
CA GLY A 18 0.82 3.79 -6.23
C GLY A 18 1.17 4.95 -5.29
N ALA A 19 0.98 4.79 -3.96
CA ALA A 19 1.10 5.88 -3.00
C ALA A 19 2.46 6.61 -3.07
N ALA A 20 3.59 5.88 -3.07
CA ALA A 20 4.91 6.48 -3.18
C ALA A 20 5.12 7.26 -4.50
N LYS A 21 4.58 6.75 -5.62
CA LYS A 21 4.64 7.43 -6.92
C LYS A 21 3.81 8.71 -6.93
N CYS A 22 2.64 8.70 -6.28
CA CYS A 22 1.81 9.90 -6.13
C CYS A 22 2.50 10.94 -5.24
N LEU A 23 3.07 10.53 -4.10
CA LEU A 23 3.81 11.44 -3.22
C LEU A 23 5.00 12.07 -3.94
N SER A 24 5.75 11.31 -4.73
CA SER A 24 6.87 11.84 -5.53
C SER A 24 6.45 12.90 -6.57
N LYS A 25 5.18 12.91 -6.99
CA LYS A 25 4.64 13.93 -7.92
C LYS A 25 4.18 15.20 -7.19
N ILE A 26 3.67 15.06 -5.97
CA ILE A 26 3.16 16.16 -5.14
C ILE A 26 4.32 16.86 -4.42
N LEU A 27 5.31 16.08 -3.95
CA LEU A 27 6.49 16.51 -3.19
C LEU A 27 7.74 16.01 -3.93
N PRO A 28 8.25 16.77 -4.93
CA PRO A 28 9.37 16.37 -5.77
C PRO A 28 10.65 16.04 -4.99
N GLU A 29 10.85 16.63 -3.82
CA GLU A 29 11.98 16.40 -2.93
C GLU A 29 12.03 14.99 -2.33
N LEU A 30 10.91 14.28 -2.34
CA LEU A 30 10.73 12.89 -1.89
C LEU A 30 10.90 11.87 -3.02
N LYS A 31 11.15 12.33 -4.25
CA LYS A 31 11.38 11.46 -5.40
C LYS A 31 12.55 10.52 -5.12
N GLU A 32 12.33 9.23 -5.39
CA GLU A 32 13.30 8.13 -5.18
C GLU A 32 13.69 7.88 -3.70
N LYS A 33 13.15 8.64 -2.75
CA LYS A 33 13.42 8.47 -1.31
C LYS A 33 12.34 7.68 -0.57
N ILE A 34 11.17 7.53 -1.18
CA ILE A 34 10.01 6.85 -0.56
C ILE A 34 9.63 5.63 -1.39
N SER A 35 9.43 4.52 -0.69
CA SER A 35 8.78 3.31 -1.20
C SER A 35 7.51 3.04 -0.41
N ALA A 36 6.55 2.34 -1.01
CA ALA A 36 5.31 1.99 -0.35
C ALA A 36 4.82 0.60 -0.77
N ILE A 37 4.27 -0.12 0.20
CA ILE A 37 3.58 -1.39 0.03
C ILE A 37 2.22 -1.30 0.74
N ALA A 38 1.25 -2.10 0.31
CA ALA A 38 -0.04 -2.18 0.97
C ALA A 38 -0.32 -3.62 1.42
N PHE A 39 -0.99 -3.75 2.56
CA PHE A 39 -1.53 -5.01 3.04
C PHE A 39 -3.04 -4.91 3.08
N ARG A 40 -3.73 -5.81 2.39
CA ARG A 40 -5.18 -5.98 2.55
C ARG A 40 -5.43 -6.91 3.73
N VAL A 41 -6.32 -6.51 4.62
CA VAL A 41 -6.70 -7.27 5.82
C VAL A 41 -8.22 -7.46 5.85
N PRO A 42 -8.75 -8.48 6.58
CA PRO A 42 -10.19 -8.79 6.65
C PRO A 42 -11.05 -7.75 7.40
N ILE A 43 -11.12 -6.51 6.91
CA ILE A 43 -11.93 -5.44 7.49
C ILE A 43 -12.71 -4.77 6.36
N ALA A 44 -14.01 -4.55 6.57
CA ALA A 44 -14.91 -4.04 5.54
C ALA A 44 -14.66 -2.56 5.18
N ASN A 45 -14.17 -1.76 6.12
CA ASN A 45 -13.95 -0.32 5.92
C ASN A 45 -12.87 0.21 6.88
N VAL A 46 -12.34 1.40 6.55
CA VAL A 46 -11.24 2.11 7.23
C VAL A 46 -9.89 1.45 7.00
N SER A 47 -8.87 2.30 6.86
CA SER A 47 -7.47 1.93 6.66
C SER A 47 -6.56 2.85 7.47
N LEU A 48 -5.32 2.42 7.67
CA LEU A 48 -4.26 3.20 8.31
C LEU A 48 -3.10 3.39 7.32
N CYS A 49 -2.37 4.49 7.48
CA CYS A 49 -1.06 4.69 6.87
C CYS A 49 0.00 4.59 7.97
N ASP A 50 0.93 3.65 7.81
CA ASP A 50 2.12 3.53 8.66
C ASP A 50 3.31 4.06 7.87
N ILE A 51 4.01 5.03 8.46
CA ILE A 51 5.10 5.77 7.81
C ILE A 51 6.30 5.73 8.74
N THR A 52 7.39 5.16 8.24
CA THR A 52 8.72 5.27 8.85
C THR A 52 9.53 6.27 8.04
N LEU A 53 10.10 7.27 8.72
CA LEU A 53 10.92 8.34 8.13
C LEU A 53 12.41 8.03 8.26
#